data_AF-A0A953BDT4-F1
#
_entry.id   AF-A0A953BDT4-F1
#
_cell.length_a   1.000
_cell.length_b   1.000
_cell.length_c   1.000
_cell.angle_alpha   90.00
_cell.angle_beta   90.00
_cell.angle_gamma   90.00
#
_symmetry.space_group_name_H-M   'P 1'
#
loop_
_entity.id
_entity.type
_entity.pdbx_description
1 polymer ?
#
loop_
_entity_poly.entity_id
_entity_poly.type
_entity_poly.pdbx_seq_one_letter_code
_entity_poly.pdbx_strand_id
1 'polypeptide(L)'
;MDASRVEGGVEGTMQDRYARITREMLQRYGVRVRKWRTSMSGVAWQLTYADGTIRRLIEAPRPRGPMSAAVFLHEIGHHAIGFNIYKPRCLEEYHAWVFALRTMEELGLHVTERVQRRMAESLRYAVAKARRRGLKELPPELAPFERRGHGQGGAMCR
;
A
#
# COMPACT_ATOMS: atom_id res chain seq x y z
N MET A 1 -1.21 38.19 -37.94
CA MET A 1 -0.30 37.10 -38.34
C MET A 1 0.16 36.40 -37.08
N ASP A 2 -0.22 35.14 -37.00
CA ASP A 2 -0.13 34.22 -35.88
C ASP A 2 1.32 33.75 -35.65
N ALA A 3 1.72 33.65 -34.39
CA ALA A 3 2.89 32.86 -33.97
C ALA A 3 2.67 32.35 -32.54
N SER A 4 1.57 31.63 -32.35
CA SER A 4 1.29 30.83 -31.15
C SER A 4 2.27 29.64 -31.12
N ARG A 5 3.42 29.82 -30.46
CA ARG A 5 4.40 28.74 -30.23
C ARG A 5 3.80 27.75 -29.24
N VAL A 6 3.37 26.60 -29.74
CA VAL A 6 2.99 25.43 -28.96
C VAL A 6 4.22 24.95 -28.18
N GLU A 7 4.23 25.16 -26.86
CA GLU A 7 5.19 24.51 -25.96
C GLU A 7 4.82 23.02 -25.85
N GLY A 8 5.41 22.21 -26.72
CA GLY A 8 5.37 20.75 -26.62
C GLY A 8 6.09 20.30 -25.35
N GLY A 9 5.32 20.04 -24.29
CA GLY A 9 5.84 19.51 -23.04
C GLY A 9 6.54 18.17 -23.27
N VAL A 10 7.83 18.11 -22.89
CA VAL A 10 8.58 16.86 -22.88
C VAL A 10 8.00 15.99 -21.76
N GLU A 11 7.10 15.07 -22.11
CA GLU A 11 6.69 14.02 -21.18
C GLU A 11 7.91 13.17 -20.85
N GLY A 12 8.39 13.29 -19.60
CA GLY A 12 9.52 12.50 -19.12
C GLY A 12 9.24 11.00 -19.20
N THR A 13 10.29 10.19 -19.06
CA THR A 13 10.15 8.72 -19.10
C THR A 13 9.18 8.23 -18.03
N MET A 14 8.66 6.99 -18.16
CA MET A 14 7.87 6.37 -17.08
C MET A 14 8.63 6.38 -15.74
N GLN A 15 9.95 6.27 -15.76
CA GLN A 15 10.78 6.37 -14.56
C GLN A 15 10.76 7.78 -13.95
N ASP A 16 10.79 8.83 -14.77
CA ASP A 16 10.65 10.22 -14.31
C ASP A 16 9.27 10.46 -13.71
N ARG A 17 8.22 9.89 -14.31
CA ARG A 17 6.86 9.92 -13.77
C ARG A 17 6.79 9.28 -12.39
N TYR A 18 7.34 8.06 -12.21
CA TYR A 18 7.39 7.42 -10.90
C TYR A 18 8.23 8.21 -9.89
N ALA A 19 9.36 8.80 -10.31
CA ALA A 19 10.19 9.62 -9.44
C ALA A 19 9.46 10.89 -8.98
N ARG A 20 8.71 11.54 -9.86
CA ARG A 20 7.86 12.70 -9.54
C ARG A 20 6.79 12.34 -8.52
N ILE A 21 6.01 11.29 -8.79
CA ILE A 21 4.97 10.79 -7.88
C ILE A 21 5.56 10.42 -6.51
N THR A 22 6.72 9.76 -6.49
CA THR A 22 7.40 9.41 -5.24
C THR A 22 7.71 10.65 -4.41
N ARG A 23 8.27 11.70 -5.01
CA ARG A 23 8.57 12.96 -4.30
C ARG A 23 7.31 13.64 -3.80
N GLU A 24 6.29 13.73 -4.66
CA GLU A 24 5.02 14.37 -4.34
C GLU A 24 4.33 13.69 -3.14
N MET A 25 4.24 12.36 -3.14
CA MET A 25 3.60 11.62 -2.06
C MET A 25 4.39 11.70 -0.75
N LEU A 26 5.72 11.64 -0.80
CA LEU A 26 6.55 11.84 0.39
C LEU A 26 6.34 13.24 0.99
N GLN A 27 6.28 14.26 0.14
CA GLN A 27 6.05 15.64 0.58
C GLN A 27 4.65 15.83 1.14
N ARG A 28 3.62 15.38 0.41
CA ARG A 28 2.19 15.54 0.77
C ARG A 28 1.88 14.95 2.15
N TYR A 29 2.49 13.82 2.49
CA TYR A 29 2.24 13.14 3.77
C TYR A 29 3.35 13.36 4.81
N GLY A 30 4.36 14.18 4.51
CA GLY A 30 5.49 14.45 5.40
C GLY A 30 6.26 13.20 5.80
N VAL A 31 6.38 12.24 4.88
CA VAL A 31 7.03 10.93 5.09
C VAL A 31 8.46 10.97 4.59
N ARG A 32 9.37 10.34 5.33
CA ARG A 32 10.77 10.16 4.92
C ARG A 32 11.08 8.69 4.70
N VAL A 33 11.80 8.41 3.62
CA VAL A 33 12.28 7.05 3.35
C VAL A 33 13.54 6.80 4.17
N ARG A 34 13.50 5.79 5.03
CA ARG A 34 14.66 5.32 5.79
C ARG A 34 15.54 4.41 4.94
N LYS A 35 14.94 3.52 4.15
CA LYS A 35 15.63 2.56 3.28
C LYS A 35 14.78 2.19 2.07
N TRP A 36 15.40 2.19 0.89
CA TRP A 36 14.82 1.56 -0.30
C TRP A 36 15.10 0.05 -0.26
N ARG A 37 14.05 -0.77 -0.26
CA ARG A 37 14.14 -2.23 -0.23
C ARG A 37 14.31 -2.81 -1.63
N THR A 38 15.04 -3.92 -1.72
CA THR A 38 15.09 -4.75 -2.93
C THR A 38 13.90 -5.71 -3.02
N SER A 39 13.38 -6.15 -1.87
CA SER A 39 12.17 -6.96 -1.78
C SER A 39 10.91 -6.14 -2.11
N MET A 40 9.88 -6.80 -2.65
CA MET A 40 8.55 -6.22 -2.83
C MET A 40 7.77 -6.23 -1.51
N SER A 41 8.29 -5.58 -0.48
CA SER A 41 7.63 -5.43 0.82
C SER A 41 8.07 -4.11 1.44
N GLY A 42 7.25 -3.57 2.31
CA GLY A 42 7.57 -2.36 3.06
C GLY A 42 7.16 -2.45 4.52
N VAL A 43 7.44 -1.36 5.22
CA VAL A 43 7.00 -1.10 6.58
C VAL A 43 6.93 0.41 6.78
N ALA A 44 5.87 0.86 7.43
CA ALA A 44 5.66 2.23 7.85
C ALA A 44 5.62 2.34 9.38
N TRP A 45 6.23 3.38 9.95
CA TRP A 45 6.20 3.64 11.38
C TRP A 45 6.39 5.12 11.70
N GLN A 46 6.11 5.48 12.96
CA GLN A 46 6.31 6.84 13.46
C GLN A 46 7.25 6.82 14.67
N LEU A 47 8.06 7.86 14.80
CA LEU A 47 8.86 8.13 16.00
C LEU A 47 8.33 9.42 16.63
N THR A 48 7.87 9.34 17.87
CA THR A 48 7.51 10.50 18.68
C THR A 48 8.67 10.83 19.60
N TYR A 49 9.18 12.05 19.49
CA TYR A 49 10.26 12.57 20.33
C TYR A 49 9.67 13.16 21.63
N ALA A 50 10.53 13.37 22.63
CA ALA A 50 10.12 13.91 23.93
C ALA A 50 9.53 15.33 23.83
N ASP A 51 9.93 16.09 22.81
CA ASP A 51 9.40 17.42 22.48
C ASP A 51 8.03 17.38 21.77
N GLY A 52 7.46 16.19 21.58
CA GLY A 52 6.20 15.98 20.87
C GLY A 52 6.33 15.96 19.34
N THR A 53 7.52 16.19 18.78
CA THR A 53 7.74 16.12 17.33
C THR A 53 7.54 14.69 16.85
N ILE A 54 6.85 14.52 15.71
CA ILE A 54 6.63 13.21 15.08
C ILE A 54 7.43 13.12 13.78
N ARG A 55 8.23 12.06 13.64
CA ARG A 55 8.83 11.68 12.35
C ARG A 55 8.11 10.48 11.76
N ARG A 56 7.66 10.62 10.52
CA ARG A 56 6.99 9.58 9.73
C ARG A 56 8.01 8.90 8.82
N LEU A 57 8.17 7.60 8.94
CA LEU A 57 9.22 6.84 8.28
C LEU A 57 8.67 5.63 7.54
N ILE A 58 9.23 5.36 6.36
CA ILE A 58 8.96 4.12 5.62
C ILE A 58 10.25 3.43 5.18
N GLU A 59 10.14 2.12 5.00
CA GLU A 59 10.97 1.37 4.07
C GLU A 59 10.06 0.75 3.02
N ALA A 60 10.45 0.84 1.75
CA ALA A 60 9.64 0.34 0.64
C ALA A 60 10.53 0.07 -0.58
N PRO A 61 10.12 -0.74 -1.56
CA PRO A 61 10.77 -0.75 -2.85
C PRO A 61 10.66 0.61 -3.53
N ARG A 62 11.72 1.02 -4.25
CA ARG A 62 11.67 2.25 -5.04
C ARG A 62 10.68 2.08 -6.21
N PRO A 63 9.71 2.99 -6.42
CA PRO A 63 8.82 2.91 -7.57
C PRO A 63 9.58 2.96 -8.89
N ARG A 64 9.48 1.87 -9.65
CA ARG A 64 10.03 1.72 -11.01
C ARG A 64 9.01 1.09 -11.97
N GLY A 65 7.84 0.73 -11.47
CA GLY A 65 6.76 0.07 -12.20
C GLY A 65 5.54 -0.14 -11.29
N PRO A 66 4.41 -0.62 -11.85
CA PRO A 66 3.14 -0.66 -11.13
C PRO A 66 3.18 -1.39 -9.78
N MET A 67 3.88 -2.53 -9.72
CA MET A 67 4.00 -3.31 -8.48
C MET A 67 4.76 -2.58 -7.37
N SER A 68 5.92 -1.99 -7.70
CA SER A 68 6.73 -1.27 -6.72
C SER A 68 6.06 0.04 -6.30
N ALA A 69 5.34 0.70 -7.21
CA ALA A 69 4.51 1.85 -6.91
C ALA A 69 3.36 1.50 -5.95
N ALA A 70 2.65 0.39 -6.19
CA ALA A 70 1.56 -0.06 -5.34
C ALA A 70 2.03 -0.35 -3.90
N VAL A 71 3.15 -1.05 -3.74
CA VAL A 71 3.72 -1.33 -2.41
C VAL A 71 4.18 -0.03 -1.73
N PHE A 72 4.86 0.86 -2.45
CA PHE A 72 5.24 2.17 -1.90
C PHE A 72 4.02 2.98 -1.44
N LEU A 73 2.98 3.05 -2.27
CA LEU A 73 1.75 3.77 -1.95
C LEU A 73 0.97 3.12 -0.80
N HIS A 74 1.08 1.81 -0.61
CA HIS A 74 0.52 1.12 0.57
C HIS A 74 1.20 1.60 1.87
N GLU A 75 2.53 1.76 1.87
CA GLU A 75 3.23 2.32 3.04
C GLU A 75 2.88 3.80 3.29
N ILE A 76 2.71 4.59 2.22
CA ILE A 76 2.16 5.95 2.33
C ILE A 76 0.73 5.90 2.88
N GLY A 77 -0.06 4.91 2.47
CA GLY A 77 -1.42 4.68 2.91
C GLY A 77 -1.52 4.53 4.43
N HIS A 78 -0.61 3.80 5.08
CA HIS A 78 -0.57 3.71 6.54
C HIS A 78 -0.41 5.08 7.22
N HIS A 79 0.38 5.99 6.64
CA HIS A 79 0.50 7.35 7.14
C HIS A 79 -0.74 8.20 6.83
N ALA A 80 -1.30 8.06 5.63
CA ALA A 80 -2.44 8.83 5.15
C ALA A 80 -3.71 8.55 5.97
N ILE A 81 -3.97 7.28 6.27
CA ILE A 81 -5.16 6.86 7.02
C ILE A 81 -4.97 6.97 8.55
N GLY A 82 -3.73 7.11 9.00
CA GLY A 82 -3.34 7.09 10.41
C GLY A 82 -3.20 5.69 10.99
N PHE A 83 -2.21 5.50 11.86
CA PHE A 83 -2.00 4.23 12.57
C PHE A 83 -3.03 4.04 13.68
N ASN A 84 -3.49 2.80 13.85
CA ASN A 84 -4.40 2.38 14.93
C ASN A 84 -5.79 3.04 14.90
N ILE A 85 -6.15 3.68 13.78
CA ILE A 85 -7.48 4.24 13.52
C ILE A 85 -8.47 3.12 13.18
N TYR A 86 -8.08 2.20 12.31
CA TYR A 86 -8.90 1.07 11.90
C TYR A 86 -8.55 -0.18 12.71
N LYS A 87 -9.58 -0.81 13.28
CA LYS A 87 -9.44 -2.05 14.05
C LYS A 87 -10.43 -3.08 13.54
N PRO A 88 -10.04 -4.36 13.45
CA PRO A 88 -8.73 -4.96 13.77
C PRO A 88 -7.61 -4.57 12.79
N ARG A 89 -6.34 -4.91 13.08
CA ARG A 89 -5.17 -4.56 12.23
C ARG A 89 -5.36 -4.95 10.75
N CYS A 90 -6.02 -6.07 10.45
CA CYS A 90 -6.28 -6.45 9.06
C CYS A 90 -7.22 -5.48 8.31
N LEU A 91 -8.08 -4.75 9.02
CA LEU A 91 -8.89 -3.68 8.43
C LEU A 91 -8.02 -2.45 8.10
N GLU A 92 -7.04 -2.14 8.93
CA GLU A 92 -6.04 -1.10 8.62
C GLU A 92 -5.25 -1.44 7.34
N GLU A 93 -4.83 -2.71 7.19
CA GLU A 93 -4.19 -3.18 5.96
C GLU A 93 -5.09 -3.02 4.73
N TYR A 94 -6.40 -3.30 4.87
CA TYR A 94 -7.39 -3.08 3.81
C TYR A 94 -7.46 -1.61 3.39
N HIS A 95 -7.62 -0.69 4.34
CA HIS A 95 -7.70 0.73 4.02
C HIS A 95 -6.40 1.29 3.43
N ALA A 96 -5.24 0.79 3.87
CA ALA A 96 -3.95 1.16 3.27
C ALA A 96 -3.84 0.69 1.81
N TRP A 97 -4.34 -0.51 1.49
CA TRP A 97 -4.42 -0.99 0.11
C TRP A 97 -5.43 -0.22 -0.74
N VAL A 98 -6.63 0.08 -0.21
CA VAL A 98 -7.64 0.89 -0.91
C VAL A 98 -7.07 2.27 -1.24
N PHE A 99 -6.39 2.90 -0.29
CA PHE A 99 -5.69 4.16 -0.52
C PHE A 99 -4.69 4.03 -1.67
N ALA A 100 -3.85 2.98 -1.66
CA ALA A 100 -2.81 2.79 -2.67
C ALA A 100 -3.40 2.65 -4.07
N LEU A 101 -4.44 1.84 -4.25
CA LEU A 101 -5.05 1.61 -5.57
C LEU A 101 -5.79 2.85 -6.09
N ARG A 102 -6.56 3.52 -5.24
CA ARG A 102 -7.21 4.79 -5.61
C ARG A 102 -6.19 5.84 -6.02
N THR A 103 -5.10 5.96 -5.25
CA THR A 103 -4.02 6.89 -5.57
C THR A 103 -3.34 6.53 -6.90
N MET A 104 -3.18 5.24 -7.20
CA MET A 104 -2.68 4.83 -8.52
C MET A 104 -3.62 5.28 -9.64
N GLU A 105 -4.93 5.05 -9.49
CA GLU A 105 -5.95 5.46 -10.46
C GLU A 105 -5.99 6.99 -10.64
N GLU A 106 -6.02 7.75 -9.54
CA GLU A 106 -6.02 9.22 -9.51
C GLU A 106 -4.77 9.81 -10.20
N LEU A 107 -3.61 9.17 -10.04
CA LEU A 107 -2.36 9.59 -10.67
C LEU A 107 -2.19 9.03 -12.10
N GLY A 108 -3.21 8.34 -12.63
CA GLY A 108 -3.23 7.72 -13.94
C GLY A 108 -2.21 6.58 -14.12
N LEU A 109 -1.84 5.89 -13.04
CA LEU A 109 -0.97 4.73 -13.05
C LEU A 109 -1.80 3.46 -13.31
N HIS A 110 -1.33 2.61 -14.22
CA HIS A 110 -2.00 1.36 -14.54
C HIS A 110 -1.99 0.39 -13.33
N VAL A 111 -3.16 0.02 -12.82
CA VAL A 111 -3.32 -1.04 -11.81
C VAL A 111 -3.44 -2.39 -12.50
N THR A 112 -2.33 -3.15 -12.55
CA THR A 112 -2.30 -4.42 -13.29
C THR A 112 -2.98 -5.54 -12.52
N GLU A 113 -3.36 -6.62 -13.20
CA GLU A 113 -3.84 -7.85 -12.55
C GLU A 113 -2.86 -8.40 -11.51
N ARG A 114 -1.55 -8.23 -11.75
CA ARG A 114 -0.51 -8.64 -10.77
C ARG A 114 -0.61 -7.82 -9.50
N VAL A 115 -0.89 -6.51 -9.59
CA VAL A 115 -1.10 -5.63 -8.43
C VAL A 115 -2.36 -6.05 -7.67
N GLN A 116 -3.46 -6.31 -8.37
CA GLN A 116 -4.71 -6.78 -7.77
C GLN A 116 -4.52 -8.11 -7.04
N ARG A 117 -3.84 -9.07 -7.67
CA ARG A 117 -3.49 -10.36 -7.06
C ARG A 117 -2.63 -10.17 -5.81
N ARG A 118 -1.64 -9.28 -5.86
CA ARG A 118 -0.77 -8.97 -4.72
C ARG A 118 -1.54 -8.41 -3.53
N MET A 119 -2.48 -7.48 -3.79
CA MET A 119 -3.37 -6.93 -2.77
C MET A 119 -4.22 -8.04 -2.14
N ALA A 120 -4.85 -8.88 -2.96
CA ALA A 120 -5.65 -9.99 -2.47
C ALA A 120 -4.84 -11.00 -1.63
N GLU A 121 -3.62 -11.34 -2.04
CA GLU A 121 -2.70 -12.20 -1.28
C GLU A 121 -2.31 -11.59 0.07
N SER A 122 -2.00 -10.29 0.09
CA SER A 122 -1.68 -9.54 1.31
C SER A 122 -2.84 -9.54 2.30
N LEU A 123 -4.06 -9.29 1.83
CA LEU A 123 -5.25 -9.27 2.68
C LEU A 123 -5.64 -10.66 3.18
N ARG A 124 -5.56 -11.71 2.33
CA ARG A 124 -5.73 -13.10 2.79
C ARG A 124 -4.74 -13.45 3.90
N TYR A 125 -3.48 -13.01 3.77
CA TYR A 125 -2.48 -13.22 4.82
C TYR A 125 -2.83 -12.46 6.11
N ALA A 126 -3.24 -11.19 6.00
CA ALA A 126 -3.64 -10.36 7.14
C ALA A 126 -4.84 -10.95 7.89
N VAL A 127 -5.87 -11.40 7.16
CA VAL A 127 -7.04 -12.09 7.71
C VAL A 127 -6.63 -13.38 8.41
N ALA A 128 -5.85 -14.25 7.75
CA ALA A 128 -5.39 -15.50 8.37
C ALA A 128 -4.55 -15.25 9.63
N LYS A 129 -3.71 -14.20 9.64
CA LYS A 129 -2.94 -13.78 10.80
C LYS A 129 -3.84 -13.28 11.93
N ALA A 130 -4.89 -12.52 11.62
CA ALA A 130 -5.86 -12.05 12.61
C ALA A 130 -6.65 -13.21 13.23
N ARG A 131 -7.10 -14.18 12.41
CA ARG A 131 -7.76 -15.41 12.89
C ARG A 131 -6.87 -16.20 13.85
N ARG A 132 -5.60 -16.43 13.50
CA ARG A 132 -4.62 -17.08 14.41
C ARG A 132 -4.39 -16.32 15.72
N ARG A 133 -4.69 -15.01 15.75
CA ARG A 133 -4.60 -14.15 16.94
C ARG A 133 -5.93 -14.02 17.69
N GLY A 134 -6.95 -14.81 17.33
CA GLY A 134 -8.23 -14.86 18.04
C GLY A 134 -9.32 -13.92 17.52
N LEU A 135 -9.20 -13.36 16.30
CA LEU A 135 -10.29 -12.58 15.71
C LEU A 135 -11.54 -13.45 15.52
N LYS A 136 -12.63 -13.11 16.22
CA LYS A 136 -13.90 -13.84 16.18
C LYS A 136 -14.80 -13.41 15.02
N GLU A 137 -14.93 -12.11 14.81
CA GLU A 137 -15.77 -11.52 13.77
C GLU A 137 -14.89 -10.82 12.75
N LEU A 138 -15.14 -11.12 11.47
CA LEU A 138 -14.40 -10.53 10.36
C LEU A 138 -15.15 -9.30 9.86
N PRO A 139 -14.50 -8.14 9.70
CA PRO A 139 -15.10 -6.98 9.05
C PRO A 139 -15.66 -7.34 7.65
N PRO A 140 -16.86 -6.86 7.27
CA PRO A 140 -17.50 -7.21 6.00
C PRO A 140 -16.63 -6.94 4.77
N GLU A 141 -15.82 -5.87 4.80
CA GLU A 141 -14.89 -5.49 3.73
C GLU A 141 -13.84 -6.58 3.46
N LEU A 142 -13.53 -7.38 4.49
CA LEU A 142 -12.55 -8.45 4.42
C LEU A 142 -13.16 -9.81 4.05
N ALA A 143 -14.49 -9.93 4.00
CA ALA A 143 -15.18 -11.19 3.68
C ALA A 143 -14.70 -11.83 2.36
N PRO A 144 -14.41 -11.08 1.27
CA PRO A 144 -13.88 -11.67 0.04
C PRO A 144 -12.48 -12.32 0.18
N PHE A 145 -11.72 -11.93 1.21
CA PHE A 145 -10.36 -12.42 1.46
C PHE A 145 -10.31 -13.51 2.54
N GLU A 146 -11.46 -13.88 3.08
CA GLU A 146 -11.55 -15.04 3.94
C GLU A 146 -11.38 -16.32 3.12
N ARG A 147 -10.35 -17.10 3.43
CA ARG A 147 -10.32 -18.49 2.98
C ARG A 147 -11.41 -19.23 3.74
N ARG A 148 -12.58 -19.41 3.13
CA ARG A 148 -13.56 -20.40 3.59
C ARG A 148 -12.88 -21.76 3.54
N GLY A 149 -12.57 -22.33 4.70
CA GLY A 149 -12.14 -23.71 4.77
C GLY A 149 -13.22 -24.58 4.14
N HIS A 150 -12.87 -25.33 3.10
CA HIS A 150 -13.68 -26.49 2.75
C HIS A 150 -13.54 -27.47 3.91
N GLY A 151 -14.62 -27.69 4.64
CA GLY A 151 -14.78 -28.95 5.36
C GLY A 151 -14.90 -30.06 4.32
N GLN A 152 -13.79 -30.73 4.03
CA GLN A 152 -13.76 -32.09 3.50
C GLN A 152 -12.73 -32.87 4.33
N GLY A 153 -13.15 -34.04 4.82
CA GLY A 153 -12.50 -34.79 5.88
C GLY A 153 -11.30 -35.65 5.48
N GLY A 154 -10.78 -36.34 6.50
CA GLY A 154 -9.69 -37.32 6.41
C GLY A 154 -8.37 -36.74 6.94
N ALA A 155 -7.65 -37.33 7.88
CA ALA A 155 -7.83 -38.58 8.59
C ALA A 155 -7.11 -38.47 9.94
N MET A 156 -7.73 -39.09 10.94
CA MET A 156 -7.10 -39.50 12.19
C MET A 156 -5.97 -40.48 11.85
N CYS A 157 -4.72 -40.10 12.11
CA CYS A 157 -3.65 -41.06 12.28
C CYS A 157 -3.39 -41.21 13.78
N ARG A 158 -3.49 -42.47 14.20
CA ARG A 158 -3.18 -42.97 15.55
C ARG A 158 -1.70 -42.83 15.86
#